data_AF-A0A9D6ID25-F1
#
_entry.id   AF-A0A9D6ID25-F1
#
_cell.length_a   1.000
_cell.length_b   1.000
_cell.length_c   1.000
_cell.angle_alpha   90.00
_cell.angle_beta   90.00
_cell.angle_gamma   90.00
#
_symmetry.space_group_name_H-M   'P 1'
#
loop_
_entity.id
_entity.type
_entity.pdbx_description
1 polymer ?
#
loop_
_entity_poly.entity_id
_entity_poly.type
_entity_poly.pdbx_seq_one_letter_code
_entity_poly.pdbx_strand_id
1 'polypeptide(L)'
;MKKTIHIAIIGVGLIGGSIARSLRQQLKERVVLYGVCQNPKRTVLTIKSELIDKALDVRRKNPLFDFAIIATPSRTTKDILGEISNRKNFLAFFEKTKLLRDRGMHIV
;
A
#
# COMPACT_ATOMS: atom_id res chain seq x y z
N MET A 1 23.39 4.11 5.97
CA MET A 1 22.53 4.07 4.76
C MET A 1 21.15 4.63 5.12
N LYS A 2 20.52 5.46 4.27
CA LYS A 2 19.15 5.96 4.54
C LYS A 2 18.16 4.79 4.42
N LYS A 3 17.19 4.69 5.33
CA LYS A 3 16.16 3.64 5.34
C LYS A 3 15.32 3.69 4.05
N THR A 4 15.14 2.55 3.39
CA THR A 4 14.21 2.37 2.27
C THR A 4 12.79 2.18 2.80
N ILE A 5 11.83 2.91 2.25
CA ILE A 5 10.42 2.91 2.64
C ILE A 5 9.63 2.10 1.62
N HIS A 6 8.86 1.13 2.09
CA HIS A 6 8.04 0.26 1.25
C HIS A 6 6.58 0.70 1.32
N ILE A 7 6.02 1.17 0.21
CA ILE A 7 4.66 1.71 0.15
C ILE A 7 3.81 0.91 -0.83
N ALA A 8 2.65 0.44 -0.38
CA ALA A 8 1.63 -0.17 -1.22
C ALA A 8 0.61 0.88 -1.68
N ILE A 9 0.23 0.83 -2.96
CA ILE A 9 -0.80 1.68 -3.57
C ILE A 9 -1.86 0.76 -4.19
N ILE A 10 -3.01 0.70 -3.54
CA ILE A 10 -4.16 -0.11 -3.97
C ILE A 10 -5.07 0.78 -4.81
N GLY A 11 -5.09 0.58 -6.13
CA GLY A 11 -5.80 1.46 -7.06
C GLY A 11 -4.87 2.43 -7.79
N VAL A 12 -3.98 1.92 -8.63
CA VAL A 12 -3.10 2.74 -9.48
C VAL A 12 -3.89 3.21 -10.72
N GLY A 13 -4.72 4.22 -10.51
CA GLY A 13 -5.43 4.99 -11.54
C GLY A 13 -4.89 6.42 -11.60
N LEU A 14 -5.78 7.39 -11.88
CA LEU A 14 -5.43 8.81 -11.86
C LEU A 14 -4.89 9.26 -10.49
N ILE A 15 -5.66 9.02 -9.41
CA ILE A 15 -5.30 9.46 -8.05
C ILE A 15 -4.08 8.69 -7.53
N GLY A 16 -4.14 7.36 -7.52
CA GLY A 16 -3.03 6.53 -7.04
C GLY A 16 -1.76 6.73 -7.85
N GLY A 17 -1.86 6.95 -9.16
CA GLY A 17 -0.72 7.26 -10.03
C GLY A 17 -0.10 8.63 -9.76
N SER A 18 -0.92 9.67 -9.57
CA SER A 18 -0.41 11.00 -9.19
C SER A 18 0.32 10.96 -7.84
N ILE A 19 -0.23 10.24 -6.86
CA ILE A 19 0.41 10.04 -5.56
C ILE A 19 1.74 9.28 -5.71
N ALA A 20 1.75 8.18 -6.48
CA ALA A 20 2.96 7.42 -6.77
C ALA A 20 4.07 8.30 -7.36
N ARG A 21 3.71 9.14 -8.34
CA ARG A 21 4.64 10.07 -8.98
C ARG A 21 5.20 11.10 -8.00
N SER A 22 4.35 11.72 -7.19
CA SER A 22 4.79 12.70 -6.18
C SER A 22 5.69 12.05 -5.12
N LEU A 23 5.36 10.84 -4.65
CA LEU A 23 6.20 10.09 -3.72
C LEU A 23 7.57 9.78 -4.33
N ARG A 24 7.62 9.36 -5.60
CA ARG A 24 8.87 9.10 -6.30
C ARG A 24 9.73 10.36 -6.40
N GLN A 25 9.12 11.51 -6.73
CA GLN A 25 9.84 12.79 -6.82
C GLN A 25 10.45 13.24 -5.48
N GLN A 26 9.72 13.06 -4.38
CA GLN A 26 10.14 13.49 -3.04
C GLN A 26 11.11 12.51 -2.37
N LEU A 27 10.86 11.21 -2.51
CA LEU A 27 11.62 10.17 -1.81
C LEU A 27 12.77 9.60 -2.65
N LYS A 28 12.69 9.72 -3.98
CA LYS A 28 13.67 9.22 -4.96
C LYS A 28 13.96 7.73 -4.72
N GLU A 29 15.23 7.35 -4.63
CA GLU A 29 15.67 5.97 -4.40
C GLU A 29 15.33 5.42 -3.01
N ARG A 30 14.79 6.25 -2.11
CA ARG A 30 14.40 5.82 -0.75
C ARG A 30 13.01 5.18 -0.70
N VAL A 31 12.32 5.02 -1.83
CA VAL A 31 10.98 4.43 -1.85
C VAL A 31 10.89 3.26 -2.83
N VAL A 32 10.27 2.18 -2.38
CA VAL A 32 9.81 1.08 -3.23
C VAL A 32 8.28 1.09 -3.25
N LEU A 33 7.72 1.29 -4.44
CA LEU A 33 6.29 1.40 -4.70
C LEU A 33 5.74 0.09 -5.24
N TYR A 34 4.76 -0.45 -4.52
CA TYR A 34 4.00 -1.64 -4.91
C TYR A 34 2.60 -1.21 -5.36
N GLY A 35 2.14 -1.67 -6.52
CA GLY A 35 0.89 -1.19 -7.11
C GLY A 35 -0.11 -2.29 -7.44
N VAL A 36 -1.38 -2.05 -7.15
CA VAL A 36 -2.52 -2.85 -7.64
C VAL A 36 -3.28 -2.04 -8.68
N CYS A 37 -3.36 -2.54 -9.90
CA CYS A 37 -4.28 -2.04 -10.92
C CYS A 37 -5.44 -3.03 -11.09
N GLN A 38 -6.63 -2.53 -11.39
CA GLN A 38 -7.77 -3.38 -11.74
C GLN A 38 -7.53 -4.17 -13.04
N ASN A 39 -6.81 -3.56 -14.00
CA ASN A 39 -6.53 -4.16 -15.30
C ASN A 39 -5.06 -4.60 -15.38
N PRO A 40 -4.77 -5.90 -15.63
CA PRO A 40 -3.41 -6.41 -15.78
C PRO A 40 -2.57 -5.68 -16.82
N LYS A 41 -3.17 -5.25 -17.94
CA LYS A 41 -2.47 -4.47 -18.98
C LYS A 41 -1.97 -3.13 -18.43
N ARG A 42 -2.74 -2.49 -17.54
CA ARG A 42 -2.30 -1.25 -16.88
C ARG A 42 -1.15 -1.49 -15.92
N THR A 43 -1.16 -2.59 -15.17
CA THR A 43 -0.04 -2.96 -14.27
C THR A 43 1.28 -3.04 -15.03
N VAL A 44 1.28 -3.69 -16.20
CA VAL A 44 2.47 -3.79 -17.06
C VAL A 44 2.95 -2.42 -17.51
N LEU A 45 2.04 -1.55 -17.96
CA LEU A 45 2.38 -0.19 -18.39
C LEU A 45 2.95 0.65 -17.24
N THR A 46 2.37 0.58 -16.05
CA THR A 46 2.82 1.35 -14.89
C THR A 46 4.17 0.88 -14.34
N ILE A 47 4.51 -0.41 -14.49
CA ILE A 47 5.85 -0.92 -14.17
C ILE A 47 6.84 -0.43 -15.24
N LYS A 48 6.50 -0.55 -16.53
CA LYS A 48 7.36 -0.10 -17.63
C LYS A 48 7.64 1.40 -17.59
N SER A 49 6.70 2.20 -17.10
CA SER A 49 6.88 3.65 -16.92
C SER A 49 7.53 4.02 -15.58
N GLU A 50 8.01 3.04 -14.81
CA GLU A 50 8.64 3.20 -13.49
C GLU A 50 7.76 3.93 -12.45
N LEU A 51 6.46 4.00 -12.71
CA LEU A 51 5.50 4.63 -11.81
C LEU A 51 5.35 3.80 -10.53
N ILE A 52 5.42 2.48 -10.68
CA ILE A 52 5.53 1.51 -9.59
C ILE A 52 6.69 0.56 -9.89
N ASP A 53 7.30 -0.01 -8.85
CA ASP A 53 8.42 -0.95 -9.02
C ASP A 53 7.92 -2.39 -9.18
N LYS A 54 6.83 -2.73 -8.47
CA LYS A 54 6.34 -4.10 -8.36
C LYS A 54 4.82 -4.14 -8.39
N ALA A 55 4.28 -5.14 -9.09
CA ALA A 55 2.86 -5.48 -8.97
C ALA A 55 2.59 -6.07 -7.59
N LEU A 56 1.45 -5.70 -7.01
CA LEU A 56 0.93 -6.26 -5.77
C LEU A 56 -0.27 -7.16 -6.08
N ASP A 57 -0.30 -8.37 -5.51
CA ASP A 57 -1.47 -9.25 -5.54
C ASP A 57 -2.08 -9.30 -4.13
N VAL A 58 -3.13 -8.52 -3.90
CA VAL A 58 -3.80 -8.42 -2.57
C VAL A 58 -4.27 -9.77 -2.02
N ARG A 59 -4.47 -10.77 -2.89
CA ARG A 59 -4.91 -12.12 -2.51
C ARG A 59 -3.75 -13.05 -2.13
N ARG A 60 -2.49 -12.67 -2.30
CA ARG A 60 -1.30 -13.48 -1.97
C ARG A 60 -0.55 -12.95 -0.75
N LYS A 61 0.39 -13.74 -0.23
CA LYS A 61 1.30 -13.30 0.84
C LYS A 61 2.23 -12.23 0.23
N ASN A 62 2.00 -10.98 0.61
CA ASN A 62 2.76 -9.84 0.13
C ASN A 62 3.93 -9.53 1.08
N PRO A 63 4.98 -8.84 0.60
CA PRO A 63 6.01 -8.31 1.48
C PRO A 63 5.42 -7.34 2.51
N LEU A 64 6.14 -7.14 3.62
CA LEU A 64 5.74 -6.13 4.60
C LEU A 64 5.88 -4.73 3.99
N PHE A 65 4.91 -3.87 4.25
CA PHE A 65 4.90 -2.46 3.85
C PHE A 65 4.95 -1.58 5.09
N ASP A 66 5.63 -0.43 4.99
CA ASP A 66 5.57 0.60 6.03
C ASP A 66 4.22 1.33 5.97
N PHE A 67 3.69 1.56 4.76
CA PHE A 67 2.40 2.24 4.54
C PHE A 67 1.61 1.62 3.39
N ALA A 68 0.27 1.71 3.47
CA ALA A 68 -0.64 1.36 2.38
C ALA A 68 -1.59 2.53 2.08
N ILE A 69 -1.70 2.89 0.80
CA ILE A 69 -2.57 3.94 0.28
C ILE A 69 -3.68 3.28 -0.52
N ILE A 70 -4.94 3.51 -0.12
CA ILE A 70 -6.11 2.98 -0.83
C ILE A 70 -6.69 4.12 -1.69
N ALA A 71 -6.48 4.02 -2.99
CA ALA A 71 -6.94 4.98 -4.01
C ALA A 71 -7.95 4.33 -4.97
N THR A 72 -8.89 3.57 -4.42
CA THR A 72 -10.00 2.97 -5.17
C THR A 72 -11.30 3.74 -4.94
N PRO A 73 -12.33 3.57 -5.81
CA PRO A 73 -13.64 4.13 -5.54
C PRO A 73 -14.15 3.71 -4.14
N SER A 74 -14.89 4.59 -3.48
CA SER A 74 -15.34 4.38 -2.08
C SER A 74 -16.11 3.09 -1.86
N ARG A 75 -16.92 2.66 -2.85
CA ARG A 75 -17.62 1.38 -2.83
C ARG A 75 -16.65 0.20 -2.78
N THR A 76 -15.64 0.20 -3.64
CA THR A 76 -14.58 -0.83 -3.71
C THR A 76 -13.66 -0.80 -2.50
N THR A 77 -13.48 0.36 -1.88
CA THR A 77 -12.67 0.49 -0.66
C THR A 77 -13.22 -0.36 0.48
N LYS A 78 -14.55 -0.46 0.63
CA LYS A 78 -15.16 -1.33 1.66
C LYS A 78 -14.80 -2.80 1.45
N ASP A 79 -14.87 -3.27 0.21
CA ASP A 79 -14.55 -4.66 -0.14
C ASP A 79 -13.06 -4.95 0.12
N ILE A 80 -12.18 -4.05 -0.31
CA ILE A 80 -10.73 -4.15 -0.08
C ILE A 80 -10.40 -4.15 1.42
N LEU A 81 -11.03 -3.28 2.20
CA LEU A 81 -10.85 -3.28 3.65
C LEU A 81 -11.34 -4.57 4.27
N GLY A 82 -12.44 -5.14 3.77
CA GLY A 82 -12.91 -6.48 4.14
C GLY A 82 -11.85 -7.55 3.85
N GLU A 83 -11.28 -7.58 2.65
CA GLU A 83 -10.23 -8.54 2.26
C GLU A 83 -8.94 -8.39 3.08
N ILE A 84 -8.52 -7.16 3.35
CA ILE A 84 -7.36 -6.85 4.22
C ILE A 84 -7.65 -7.30 5.66
N SER A 85 -8.86 -7.06 6.15
CA SER A 85 -9.28 -7.40 7.52
C SER A 85 -9.48 -8.90 7.73
N ASN A 86 -9.88 -9.63 6.69
CA ASN A 86 -10.24 -11.05 6.76
C ASN A 86 -9.04 -12.01 6.72
N ARG A 87 -7.81 -11.50 6.86
CA ARG A 87 -6.64 -12.31 7.20
C ARG A 87 -6.32 -12.08 8.66
N LYS A 88 -6.24 -13.16 9.44
CA LYS A 88 -5.85 -13.29 10.87
C LYS A 88 -4.78 -12.31 11.44
N ASN A 89 -4.10 -11.54 10.61
CA ASN A 89 -3.12 -10.51 10.94
C ASN A 89 -3.71 -9.11 11.20
N PHE A 90 -4.89 -8.75 10.68
CA PHE A 90 -5.48 -7.43 10.93
C PHE A 90 -5.99 -7.31 12.36
N LEU A 91 -6.64 -8.35 12.89
CA LEU A 91 -6.99 -8.45 14.30
C LEU A 91 -5.75 -8.49 15.19
N ALA A 92 -4.71 -9.24 14.84
CA ALA A 92 -3.45 -9.24 15.58
C ALA A 92 -2.74 -7.87 15.56
N PHE A 93 -2.84 -7.12 14.44
CA PHE A 93 -2.36 -5.75 14.34
C PHE A 93 -3.19 -4.80 15.20
N PHE A 94 -4.53 -4.90 15.17
CA PHE A 94 -5.43 -4.09 16.00
C PHE A 94 -5.29 -4.37 17.49
N GLU A 95 -5.12 -5.63 17.90
CA GLU A 95 -4.85 -5.98 19.30
C GLU A 95 -3.49 -5.48 19.74
N LYS A 96 -2.47 -5.55 18.88
CA LYS A 96 -1.14 -5.00 19.16
C LYS A 96 -1.15 -3.47 19.24
N THR A 97 -1.88 -2.77 18.37
CA THR A 97 -2.00 -1.30 18.41
C THR A 97 -2.86 -0.85 19.60
N LYS A 98 -3.89 -1.59 19.97
CA LYS A 98 -4.67 -1.38 21.20
C LYS A 98 -3.81 -1.57 22.45
N LEU A 99 -3.02 -2.65 22.53
CA LEU A 99 -2.07 -2.91 23.62
C LEU A 99 -1.02 -1.80 23.76
N LEU A 100 -0.52 -1.25 22.64
CA LEU A 100 0.46 -0.16 22.64
C LEU A 100 -0.16 1.17 23.07
N ARG A 101 -1.41 1.44 22.66
CA ARG A 101 -2.17 2.61 23.11
C ARG A 101 -2.50 2.54 24.61
N ASP A 102 -2.90 1.37 25.11
CA ASP A 102 -3.17 1.15 26.54
C ASP A 102 -1.91 1.26 27.41
N ARG A 103 -0.72 1.09 26.81
CA ARG A 103 0.60 1.32 27.43
C ARG A 103 1.12 2.77 27.27
N GLY A 104 0.28 3.69 26.81
CA GLY A 104 0.64 5.11 26.67
C GLY A 104 1.60 5.41 25.50
N MET A 105 1.79 4.48 24.57
CA MET A 105 2.61 4.72 23.37
C MET A 105 1.73 5.24 22.24
N HIS A 106 1.99 6.48 21.80
CA HIS A 106 1.33 7.07 20.64
C HIS A 106 1.98 6.56 19.35
N ILE A 107 1.21 5.83 18.55
CA ILE A 107 1.61 5.43 17.20
C ILE A 107 1.17 6.56 16.27
N VAL A 108 2.13 7.25 15.66
CA VAL A 108 1.92 8.29 14.62
C VAL A 108 1.74 7.63 13.27
#